data_AF-A0A519Q261-F1
#
_entry.id   AF-A0A519Q261-F1
#
_cell.length_a   1.000
_cell.length_b   1.000
_cell.length_c   1.000
_cell.angle_alpha   90.00
_cell.angle_beta   90.00
_cell.angle_gamma   90.00
#
_symmetry.space_group_name_H-M   'P 1'
#
loop_
_entity.id
_entity.type
_entity.pdbx_description
1 polymer ?
#
loop_
_entity_poly.entity_id
_entity_poly.type
_entity_poly.pdbx_seq_one_letter_code
_entity_poly.pdbx_strand_id
1 'polypeptide(L)' 'MKTRWSPQSWRNRPVVQMPTDYPDARALHAVEDELAAMPPLVFAGEARR' A
#
# COMPACT_ATOMS: atom_id res chain seq x y z
N MET A 1 18.40 -0.68 16.37
CA MET A 1 17.42 0.42 16.20
C MET A 1 16.08 -0.19 15.77
N LYS A 2 14.96 0.15 16.41
CA LYS A 2 13.63 -0.25 15.90
C LYS A 2 13.36 0.55 14.63
N THR A 3 13.18 -0.13 13.49
CA THR A 3 12.74 0.52 12.26
C THR A 3 11.35 1.11 12.51
N ARG A 4 11.17 2.41 12.29
CA ARG A 4 9.83 3.04 12.40
C ARG A 4 8.94 2.45 11.31
N TRP A 5 7.76 1.97 11.72
CA TRP A 5 6.77 1.48 10.78
C TRP A 5 6.16 2.64 10.00
N SER A 6 5.99 2.43 8.70
CA SER A 6 5.15 3.25 7.83
C SER A 6 4.42 2.34 6.84
N PRO A 7 3.30 2.77 6.25
CA PRO A 7 2.62 2.01 5.21
C PRO A 7 3.50 1.67 3.99
N GLN A 8 4.59 2.40 3.75
CA GLN A 8 5.53 2.10 2.67
C GLN A 8 6.65 1.14 3.08
N SER A 9 6.93 1.00 4.38
CA SER A 9 8.08 0.25 4.90
C SER A 9 8.07 -1.26 4.58
N TRP A 10 6.91 -1.85 4.24
CA TRP A 10 6.81 -3.25 3.82
C TRP A 10 7.46 -3.51 2.45
N ARG A 11 7.52 -2.52 1.56
CA ARG A 11 8.14 -2.65 0.22
C ARG A 11 9.63 -2.99 0.29
N ASN A 12 10.28 -2.73 1.43
CA ASN A 12 11.68 -3.06 1.69
C ASN A 12 11.89 -4.48 2.25
N ARG A 13 10.85 -5.32 2.29
CA ARG A 13 10.89 -6.69 2.81
C ARG A 13 10.65 -7.69 1.67
N PRO A 14 11.12 -8.94 1.80
CA PRO A 14 10.82 -9.98 0.81
C PRO A 14 9.30 -10.20 0.65
N VAL A 15 8.82 -10.24 -0.59
CA VAL A 15 7.43 -10.56 -0.94
C VAL A 15 7.39 -11.75 -1.89
N VAL A 16 6.48 -12.70 -1.64
CA VAL A 16 6.46 -14.00 -2.33
C VAL A 16 5.35 -14.10 -3.38
N GLN A 17 4.28 -13.32 -3.22
CA GLN A 17 3.04 -13.47 -4.01
C GLN A 17 2.60 -12.18 -4.71
N MET A 18 3.47 -11.17 -4.78
CA MET A 18 3.18 -9.97 -5.59
C MET A 18 3.69 -10.17 -7.02
N PRO A 19 2.95 -9.68 -8.03
CA PRO A 19 3.48 -9.56 -9.38
C PRO A 19 4.74 -8.70 -9.37
N THR A 20 5.81 -9.18 -10.00
CA THR A 20 7.09 -8.45 -10.13
C THR A 20 7.23 -7.79 -11.50
N ASP A 21 6.28 -8.06 -12.38
CA ASP A 21 6.30 -7.84 -13.82
C ASP A 21 5.14 -6.94 -14.28
N TYR A 22 4.68 -6.04 -13.42
CA TYR A 22 3.75 -5.00 -13.84
C TYR A 22 4.33 -4.26 -15.07
N PRO A 23 3.64 -4.28 -16.22
CA PRO A 23 4.24 -3.88 -17.49
C PRO A 23 4.48 -2.36 -17.59
N ASP A 24 3.73 -1.56 -16.83
CA ASP A 24 3.85 -0.11 -16.79
C ASP A 24 3.87 0.39 -15.35
N ALA A 25 5.05 0.78 -14.89
CA ALA A 25 5.26 1.33 -13.55
C ALA A 25 4.57 2.69 -13.36
N ARG A 26 4.38 3.49 -14.43
CA ARG A 26 3.67 4.78 -14.34
C ARG A 26 2.18 4.56 -14.16
N ALA A 27 1.60 3.62 -14.90
CA ALA A 27 0.20 3.26 -14.75
C ALA A 27 -0.07 2.70 -13.34
N LEU A 28 0.83 1.86 -12.82
CA LEU A 28 0.74 1.36 -11.44
C LEU A 28 0.72 2.52 -10.43
N HIS A 29 1.67 3.44 -10.53
CA HIS A 29 1.76 4.58 -9.62
C HIS A 29 0.52 5.49 -9.69
N ALA A 30 0.02 5.77 -10.90
CA ALA A 30 -1.17 6.59 -11.11
C ALA A 30 -2.41 5.98 -10.42
N VAL A 31 -2.58 4.65 -10.50
CA VAL A 31 -3.68 3.95 -9.82
C VAL A 31 -3.48 3.94 -8.30
N GLU A 32 -2.26 3.75 -7.81
CA GLU A 32 -1.97 3.85 -6.36
C GLU A 32 -2.33 5.24 -5.81
N ASP A 33 -2.02 6.31 -6.55
CA ASP A 33 -2.32 7.70 -6.18
C ASP A 33 -3.84 7.98 -6.19
N GLU A 34 -4.55 7.48 -7.21
CA GLU A 34 -6.01 7.62 -7.28
C GLU A 34 -6.70 6.93 -6.09
N LEU A 35 -6.35 5.66 -5.83
CA LEU A 35 -6.93 4.89 -4.73
C LEU A 35 -6.62 5.51 -3.36
N ALA A 36 -5.46 6.13 -3.18
CA ALA A 36 -5.11 6.81 -1.94
C ALA A 36 -5.98 8.05 -1.66
N ALA A 37 -6.55 8.68 -2.70
CA ALA A 37 -7.43 9.83 -2.58
C ALA A 37 -8.91 9.45 -2.34
N MET A 38 -9.29 8.18 -2.57
CA MET A 38 -10.65 7.72 -2.38
C MET A 38 -11.03 7.60 -0.89
N PRO A 39 -12.32 7.75 -0.54
CA PRO A 39 -12.77 7.56 0.83
C PRO A 39 -12.52 6.11 1.31
N PRO A 40 -12.20 5.90 2.59
CA PRO A 40 -11.94 4.57 3.12
C PRO A 40 -13.22 3.73 3.16
N LEU A 41 -13.09 2.42 2.95
CA LEU A 41 -14.22 1.49 2.99
C LEU A 41 -14.82 1.30 4.39
N VAL A 42 -14.01 1.57 5.43
CA VAL A 42 -14.41 1.48 6.83
C VAL A 42 -13.84 2.65 7.62
N PHE A 43 -14.53 3.05 8.68
CA PHE A 43 -14.03 4.05 9.62
C PHE A 43 -13.11 3.41 10.65
N ALA A 44 -12.13 4.18 11.15
CA ALA A 44 -11.20 3.71 12.17
C ALA A 44 -11.89 3.23 13.46
N GLY A 45 -13.09 3.76 13.78
CA GLY A 45 -13.87 3.32 14.94
C GLY A 45 -14.49 1.93 14.78
N GLU A 46 -14.71 1.46 13.55
CA GLU A 46 -15.24 0.12 13.29
C GLU A 46 -14.18 -0.95 13.54
N ALA A 47 -12.91 -0.66 13.22
CA ALA A 47 -11.78 -1.56 13.44
C ALA A 47 -11.29 -1.64 14.90
N ARG A 48 -11.76 -0.74 15.79
CA ARG A 48 -11.35 -0.69 17.21
C ARG A 48 -12.29 -1.41 18.16
N ARG A 49 -13.48 -1.82 17.68
CA ARG A 49 -14.44 -2.62 18.45
C ARG A 49 -14.15 -4.09 18.25
#